data_AF-A0AA96DU02-F1
#
_entry.id   AF-A0AA96DU02-F1
#
_cell.length_a   1.000
_cell.length_b   1.000
_cell.length_c   1.000
_cell.angle_alpha   90.00
_cell.angle_beta   90.00
_cell.angle_gamma   90.00
#
_symmetry.space_group_name_H-M   'P 1'
#
loop_
_entity.id
_entity.type
_entity.pdbx_description
1 polymer ?
#
loop_
_entity_poly.entity_id
_entity_poly.type
_entity_poly.pdbx_seq_one_letter_code
_entity_poly.pdbx_strand_id
1 'polypeptide(L)' 'MIDIKEELIKEIKELLKTDENENIDINPNYLNYFDEDELKDIVFRLIEKKVEQKEGNSAYLDEIYQKTKKDDI' A
#
# COMPACT_ATOMS: atom_id res chain seq x y z
N MET A 1 -20.14 6.13 -2.22
CA MET A 1 -19.06 5.47 -2.96
C MET A 1 -17.80 5.71 -2.15
N ILE A 2 -17.10 4.66 -1.77
CA ILE A 2 -15.77 4.78 -1.17
C ILE A 2 -14.83 5.06 -2.35
N ASP A 3 -14.00 6.09 -2.25
CA ASP A 3 -13.02 6.43 -3.27
C ASP A 3 -11.85 5.44 -3.16
N ILE A 4 -11.61 4.66 -4.21
CA ILE A 4 -10.52 3.67 -4.27
C ILE A 4 -9.18 4.34 -3.96
N LYS A 5 -9.00 5.59 -4.41
CA LYS A 5 -7.80 6.37 -4.15
C LYS A 5 -7.61 6.65 -2.66
N GLU A 6 -8.68 6.97 -1.94
CA GLU A 6 -8.61 7.23 -0.49
C GLU A 6 -8.22 5.96 0.30
N GLU A 7 -8.73 4.79 -0.10
CA GLU A 7 -8.38 3.52 0.52
C GLU A 7 -6.90 3.15 0.27
N LEU A 8 -6.42 3.31 -0.96
CA LEU A 8 -5.00 3.09 -1.28
C LEU A 8 -4.08 4.01 -0.47
N ILE A 9 -4.43 5.28 -0.33
CA ILE A 9 -3.66 6.25 0.47
C ILE A 9 -3.62 5.82 1.94
N LYS A 10 -4.74 5.32 2.48
CA LYS A 10 -4.83 4.83 3.86
C LYS A 10 -3.98 3.57 4.04
N GLU A 11 -4.04 2.63 3.10
CA GLU A 11 -3.22 1.41 3.13
C GLU A 11 -1.72 1.72 3.06
N ILE A 12 -1.30 2.63 2.18
CA ILE A 12 0.10 3.10 2.10
C ILE A 12 0.55 3.68 3.45
N LYS A 13 -0.28 4.49 4.10
CA LYS A 13 0.05 5.07 5.42
C LYS A 13 0.21 4.00 6.50
N GLU A 14 -0.65 2.98 6.52
CA GLU A 14 -0.50 1.84 7.44
C GLU A 14 0.73 0.99 7.13
N LEU A 15 1.04 0.79 5.84
CA LEU A 15 2.22 0.04 5.41
C LEU A 15 3.54 0.78 5.70
N LEU A 16 3.54 2.11 5.67
CA LEU A 16 4.75 2.87 6.00
C LEU A 16 5.08 2.85 7.50
N LYS A 17 4.09 2.61 8.38
CA LYS A 17 4.34 2.49 9.82
C LYS A 17 5.20 1.25 10.08
N THR A 18 6.36 1.46 10.70
CA THR A 18 7.25 0.38 11.15
C THR A 18 6.96 0.02 12.62
N ASP A 19 6.50 0.99 13.40
CA ASP A 19 6.03 0.85 14.79
C ASP A 19 4.70 1.62 14.96
N GLU A 20 3.85 1.17 15.87
CA GLU A 20 2.57 1.82 16.20
C GLU A 20 2.72 3.25 16.75
N ASN A 21 3.91 3.61 17.26
CA ASN A 21 4.23 4.95 17.77
C ASN A 21 5.04 5.82 16.79
N GLU A 22 5.35 5.32 15.60
CA GLU A 22 6.16 6.07 14.63
C GLU A 22 5.33 7.14 13.93
N ASN A 23 5.71 8.42 14.10
CA ASN A 23 5.17 9.51 13.31
C ASN A 23 5.96 9.64 12.02
N ILE A 24 5.26 9.46 10.91
CA ILE A 24 5.83 9.56 9.58
C ILE A 24 5.72 11.02 9.12
N ASP A 25 6.84 11.75 9.19
CA ASP A 25 6.97 13.15 8.73
C ASP A 25 7.02 13.25 7.20
N ILE A 26 6.05 12.66 6.51
CA ILE A 26 5.83 12.87 5.08
C ILE A 26 4.77 13.94 4.92
N ASN A 27 4.92 14.79 3.89
CA ASN A 27 3.87 15.74 3.51
C ASN A 27 2.51 15.00 3.40
N PRO A 28 1.50 15.39 4.20
CA PRO A 28 0.27 14.61 4.37
C PRO A 28 -0.54 14.45 3.07
N ASN A 29 -0.26 15.30 2.08
CA ASN A 29 -0.94 15.35 0.80
C ASN A 29 -0.07 14.84 -0.37
N TYR A 30 1.14 14.36 -0.12
CA TYR A 30 2.02 13.87 -1.20
C TYR A 30 1.35 12.76 -2.03
N LEU A 31 0.65 11.85 -1.35
CA LEU A 31 -0.04 10.75 -2.01
C LEU A 31 -1.25 11.19 -2.84
N ASN A 32 -1.79 12.40 -2.63
CA ASN A 32 -2.93 12.90 -3.39
C ASN A 32 -2.57 13.25 -4.85
N TYR A 33 -1.29 13.46 -5.15
CA TYR A 33 -0.82 13.80 -6.49
C TYR A 33 -0.67 12.61 -7.42
N PHE A 34 -0.66 11.40 -6.87
CA PHE A 34 -0.54 10.17 -7.65
C PHE A 34 -1.88 9.75 -8.22
N ASP A 35 -1.87 9.16 -9.39
CA ASP A 35 -3.05 8.44 -9.90
C ASP A 35 -3.25 7.10 -9.17
N GLU A 36 -4.35 6.43 -9.49
CA GLU A 36 -4.69 5.16 -8.84
C GLU A 36 -3.65 4.07 -9.09
N ASP A 37 -3.09 4.00 -10.30
CA ASP A 37 -2.13 2.97 -10.69
C ASP A 37 -0.78 3.19 -10.01
N GLU A 38 -0.33 4.44 -9.94
CA GLU A 38 0.85 4.82 -9.17
C GLU A 38 0.71 4.48 -7.68
N LEU A 39 -0.48 4.67 -7.09
CA LEU A 39 -0.75 4.31 -5.71
C LEU A 39 -0.75 2.79 -5.50
N LYS A 40 -1.35 2.01 -6.42
CA LYS A 40 -1.27 0.54 -6.41
C LYS A 40 0.19 0.06 -6.46
N ASP A 41 1.01 0.66 -7.30
CA ASP A 41 2.44 0.36 -7.40
C ASP A 41 3.19 0.63 -6.09
N ILE A 42 2.87 1.74 -5.40
CA ILE A 42 3.45 2.06 -4.10
C ILE A 42 3.05 1.02 -3.04
N VAL A 43 1.77 0.64 -2.98
CA VAL A 43 1.29 -0.44 -2.08
C VAL A 43 2.08 -1.72 -2.31
N PHE A 44 2.21 -2.15 -3.58
CA PHE A 44 2.90 -3.39 -3.93
C PHE A 44 4.36 -3.39 -3.46
N ARG A 45 5.11 -2.31 -3.73
CA ARG A 45 6.52 -2.19 -3.30
C ARG A 45 6.69 -2.18 -1.79
N LEU A 46 5.76 -1.54 -1.06
CA LEU A 46 5.80 -1.51 0.40
C LEU A 46 5.55 -2.89 1.01
N ILE A 47 4.64 -3.66 0.41
CA ILE A 47 4.36 -5.03 0.83
C ILE A 47 5.54 -5.95 0.52
N GLU A 48 6.10 -5.89 -0.69
CA GLU A 48 7.31 -6.65 -1.04
C GLU A 48 8.40 -6.42 0.01
N LYS A 49 8.68 -5.16 0.34
CA LYS A 49 9.67 -4.79 1.36
C LYS A 49 9.35 -5.35 2.74
N LYS A 50 8.09 -5.35 3.18
CA LYS A 50 7.68 -5.95 4.47
C LYS A 50 7.76 -7.47 4.47
N VAL A 51 7.44 -8.11 3.35
CA VAL A 51 7.51 -9.58 3.22
C VAL A 51 8.97 -10.04 3.18
N GLU A 52 9.84 -9.32 2.48
CA GLU A 52 11.30 -9.54 2.49
C GLU A 52 11.85 -9.41 3.92
N GLN A 53 11.42 -8.39 4.67
CA GLN A 53 11.84 -8.17 6.06
C GLN A 53 11.34 -9.23 7.05
N LYS A 54 10.22 -9.90 6.77
CA LYS A 54 9.62 -10.91 7.67
C LYS A 54 10.07 -12.34 7.42
N GLU A 55 10.99 -12.58 6.48
CA GLU A 55 11.40 -13.93 6.03
C GLU A 55 10.19 -14.83 5.70
N GLY A 56 9.60 -14.60 4.53
CA GLY A 56 8.80 -15.62 3.84
C GLY A 56 7.30 -15.56 4.11
N ASN A 57 6.58 -14.82 3.28
CA ASN A 57 5.18 -15.16 3.02
C ASN A 57 4.74 -14.71 1.61
N SER A 58 5.22 -15.44 0.60
CA SER A 58 4.81 -15.28 -0.82
C SER A 58 3.28 -15.30 -0.99
N ALA A 59 2.56 -16.05 -0.14
CA ALA A 59 1.11 -16.13 -0.17
C ALA A 59 0.40 -14.80 0.13
N TYR A 60 1.01 -13.94 0.95
CA TYR A 60 0.45 -12.62 1.27
C TYR A 60 0.58 -11.66 0.07
N LEU A 61 1.70 -11.74 -0.66
CA LEU A 61 1.91 -11.00 -1.91
C LEU A 61 0.90 -11.41 -2.99
N ASP A 62 0.66 -12.72 -3.13
CA ASP A 62 -0.32 -13.24 -4.09
C ASP A 62 -1.75 -12.79 -3.76
N GLU A 63 -2.14 -12.78 -2.49
CA GLU A 63 -3.48 -12.35 -2.08
C GLU A 63 -3.72 -10.87 -2.38
N ILE A 64 -2.74 -10.00 -2.13
CA ILE A 64 -2.86 -8.58 -2.38
C ILE A 64 -2.86 -8.29 -3.87
N TYR A 65 -1.97 -8.91 -4.65
CA TYR A 65 -1.94 -8.75 -6.11
C TYR A 65 -3.25 -9.20 -6.77
N GLN A 66 -3.86 -10.27 -6.27
CA GLN A 66 -5.18 -10.72 -6.74
C GLN A 66 -6.31 -9.78 -6.34
N LYS A 67 -6.20 -9.07 -5.21
CA LYS A 67 -7.18 -8.03 -4.83
C LYS A 67 -7.04 -6.81 -5.74
N THR A 68 -5.83 -6.31 -5.97
CA THR A 68 -5.60 -5.12 -6.80
C THR A 68 -5.88 -5.36 -8.29
N LYS A 69 -5.76 -6.60 -8.79
CA LYS A 69 -6.14 -6.97 -10.16
C LYS A 69 -7.64 -7.20 -10.37
N LYS A 70 -8.42 -7.46 -9.31
CA LYS A 70 -9.85 -7.77 -9.47
C LYS A 70 -10.72 -6.54 -9.73
N ASP A 71 -10.18 -5.34 -9.53
CA ASP A 71 -10.88 -4.08 -9.84
C ASP A 71 -10.72 -3.65 -11.32
N ASP A 72 -9.99 -4.41 -12.15
CA ASP A 72 -9.79 -4.14 -13.59
C ASP A 72 -10.87 -4.78 -14.53
N ILE A 73 -12.04 -5.20 -14.02
CA ILE A 73 -13.10 -5.85 -14.84
C ILE A 73 -14.47 -5.20 -14.67
#